data_AF-A0A955LG35-F1
#
_entry.id   AF-A0A955LG35-F1
#
_cell.length_a   1.000
_cell.length_b   1.000
_cell.length_c   1.000
_cell.angle_alpha   90.00
_cell.angle_beta   90.00
_cell.angle_gamma   90.00
#
_symmetry.space_group_name_H-M   'P 1'
#
loop_
_entity.id
_entity.type
_entity.pdbx_description
1 polymer ?
#
loop_
_entity_poly.entity_id
_entity_poly.type
_entity_poly.pdbx_seq_one_letter_code
_entity_poly.pdbx_strand_id
1 'polypeptide(L)' 'MDTLDQVLEFKEKYRNKWRDQPEDYWLARLMQEVGELASSLAHDHDDPPELELTEIASICLNWLDMRHARNEENTETN' A
#
# COMPACT_ATOMS: atom_id res chain seq x y z
N MET A 1 -0.27 -12.03 -16.59
CA MET A 1 0.19 -11.97 -15.19
C MET A 1 -1.07 -12.01 -14.34
N ASP A 2 -1.11 -12.82 -13.29
CA ASP A 2 -2.28 -12.88 -12.42
C ASP A 2 -2.42 -11.58 -11.60
N THR A 3 -3.65 -11.16 -11.29
CA THR A 3 -3.88 -9.92 -10.52
C THR A 3 -3.24 -10.01 -9.13
N LEU A 4 -3.24 -11.20 -8.52
CA LEU A 4 -2.58 -11.43 -7.25
C LEU A 4 -1.05 -11.30 -7.37
N ASP A 5 -0.45 -11.85 -8.42
CA ASP A 5 1.01 -11.75 -8.65
C ASP A 5 1.45 -10.28 -8.76
N GLN A 6 0.66 -9.45 -9.44
CA GLN A 6 0.96 -8.03 -9.60
C GLN A 6 0.90 -7.27 -8.27
N VAL A 7 -0.11 -7.56 -7.42
CA VAL A 7 -0.20 -6.97 -6.07
C VAL A 7 0.99 -7.36 -5.22
N LEU A 8 1.41 -8.63 -5.27
CA LEU A 8 2.56 -9.12 -4.50
C LEU A 8 3.88 -8.53 -4.99
N GLU A 9 4.04 -8.32 -6.29
CA GLU A 9 5.21 -7.62 -6.86
C GLU A 9 5.30 -6.18 -6.35
N PHE A 10 4.20 -5.44 -6.38
CA PHE A 10 4.14 -4.05 -5.89
C PHE A 10 4.38 -3.99 -4.38
N LYS A 11 3.79 -4.93 -3.64
CA LYS A 11 4.03 -5.09 -2.21
C LYS A 11 5.53 -5.23 -1.93
N GLU A 12 6.22 -6.13 -2.62
CA GLU A 12 7.66 -6.36 -2.41
C GLU A 12 8.50 -5.15 -2.84
N LYS A 13 8.16 -4.52 -3.97
CA LYS A 13 8.82 -3.29 -4.46
C LYS A 13 8.81 -2.18 -3.40
N TYR A 14 7.71 -2.00 -2.69
CA TYR A 14 7.57 -0.91 -1.72
C TYR A 14 7.83 -1.31 -0.26
N ARG A 15 7.98 -2.59 0.04
CA ARG A 15 8.17 -3.14 1.39
C ARG A 15 9.24 -2.42 2.19
N ASN A 16 10.44 -2.31 1.62
CA ASN A 16 11.59 -1.68 2.30
C ASN A 16 11.51 -0.16 2.33
N LYS A 17 10.81 0.45 1.36
CA LYS A 17 10.68 1.91 1.25
C LYS A 17 9.81 2.48 2.37
N TRP A 18 8.80 1.73 2.80
CA TRP A 18 7.78 2.23 3.72
C TRP A 18 7.84 1.65 5.13
N ARG A 19 8.61 0.57 5.35
CA ARG A 19 8.68 -0.16 6.63
C ARG A 19 8.77 0.74 7.87
N ASP A 20 9.66 1.74 7.82
CA ASP A 20 9.99 2.57 8.99
C ASP A 20 9.23 3.91 9.00
N GLN A 21 8.22 4.07 8.14
CA GLN A 21 7.44 5.30 8.06
C GLN A 21 6.42 5.41 9.22
N PRO A 22 6.08 6.64 9.66
CA PRO A 22 5.06 6.87 10.67
C PRO A 22 3.64 6.58 10.14
N GLU A 23 2.66 6.35 11.03
CA GLU A 23 1.28 5.94 10.67
C GLU A 23 0.56 6.96 9.77
N ASP A 24 0.81 8.25 9.97
CA ASP A 24 0.23 9.33 9.17
C ASP A 24 0.73 9.32 7.71
N TYR A 25 1.98 8.91 7.47
CA TYR A 25 2.52 8.72 6.13
C TYR A 25 1.74 7.64 5.37
N TRP A 26 1.41 6.52 6.02
CA TRP A 26 0.64 5.44 5.40
C TRP A 26 -0.77 5.89 5.02
N LEU A 27 -1.44 6.61 5.93
CA LEU A 27 -2.76 7.18 5.64
C LEU A 27 -2.70 8.17 4.48
N ALA A 28 -1.70 9.04 4.45
CA ALA A 28 -1.52 10.01 3.38
C ALA A 28 -1.32 9.34 2.01
N ARG A 29 -0.48 8.30 1.94
CA ARG A 29 -0.27 7.51 0.71
C ARG A 29 -1.52 6.78 0.27
N LEU A 30 -2.25 6.16 1.19
CA LEU A 30 -3.51 5.50 0.87
C LEU A 30 -4.54 6.48 0.29
N MET A 31 -4.68 7.66 0.92
CA MET A 31 -5.59 8.70 0.42
C MET A 31 -5.17 9.26 -0.94
N GLN A 32 -3.86 9.32 -1.21
CA GLN A 32 -3.34 9.68 -2.52
C GLN A 32 -3.78 8.68 -3.60
N GLU A 33 -3.51 7.38 -3.43
CA GLU A 33 -3.87 6.39 -4.48
C GLU A 33 -5.40 6.27 -4.64
N VAL A 34 -6.18 6.47 -3.58
CA VAL A 34 -7.65 6.54 -3.70
C VAL A 34 -8.08 7.73 -4.56
N GLY A 35 -7.37 8.87 -4.45
CA GLY A 35 -7.58 10.03 -5.31
C GLY A 35 -7.13 9.78 -6.76
N GLU A 36 -6.01 9.10 -6.95
CA GLU A 36 -5.49 8.70 -8.27
C GLU A 36 -6.47 7.72 -8.94
N LEU A 37 -6.97 6.70 -8.23
CA LEU A 37 -8.05 5.83 -8.70
C LEU A 37 -9.30 6.60 -9.13
N ALA A 38 -9.77 7.54 -8.30
CA ALA A 38 -10.93 8.35 -8.65
C ALA A 38 -10.69 9.17 -9.93
N SER A 39 -9.48 9.68 -10.11
CA SER A 39 -9.07 10.44 -11.29
C SER A 39 -8.94 9.55 -12.53
N SER A 40 -8.40 8.33 -12.40
CA SER A 40 -8.33 7.33 -13.48
C SER A 40 -9.72 6.91 -13.95
N LEU A 41 -10.67 6.71 -13.02
CA LEU A 41 -12.07 6.41 -13.34
C LEU A 41 -12.78 7.57 -14.03
N ALA A 42 -12.34 8.82 -13.78
CA ALA A 42 -12.82 10.01 -14.48
C ALA A 42 -12.14 10.25 -15.83
N HIS A 43 -11.14 9.44 -16.20
CA HIS A 43 -10.26 9.62 -17.36
C HIS A 43 -9.38 10.90 -17.30
N ASP A 44 -9.09 11.39 -16.09
CA ASP A 44 -8.28 12.58 -15.81
C ASP A 44 -6.87 12.22 -15.27
N HIS A 45 -6.49 10.94 -15.33
CA HIS A 45 -5.19 10.43 -14.92
C HIS A 45 -4.69 9.38 -15.92
N ASP A 46 -3.37 9.35 -16.13
CA ASP A 46 -2.71 8.51 -17.14
C ASP A 46 -2.71 7.02 -16.75
N ASP A 47 -2.64 6.74 -15.45
CA ASP A 47 -2.56 5.37 -14.96
C ASP A 47 -3.95 4.70 -14.95
N PRO A 48 -4.05 3.43 -15.36
CA PRO A 48 -5.34 2.75 -15.46
C PRO A 48 -5.88 2.39 -14.06
N PRO A 49 -7.22 2.32 -13.87
CA PRO A 49 -7.83 1.99 -12.58
C PRO A 49 -7.30 0.68 -11.95
N GLU A 50 -6.94 -0.31 -12.76
CA GLU A 50 -6.37 -1.57 -12.31
C GLU A 50 -5.00 -1.41 -11.65
N LEU A 51 -4.19 -0.45 -12.13
CA LEU A 51 -2.90 -0.14 -11.52
C LEU A 51 -3.11 0.53 -10.16
N GLU A 52 -4.01 1.51 -10.08
CA GLU A 52 -4.32 2.21 -8.83
C GLU A 52 -4.87 1.26 -7.75
N LEU A 53 -5.77 0.36 -8.14
CA LEU A 53 -6.26 -0.70 -7.24
C LEU A 53 -5.13 -1.61 -6.73
N THR A 54 -4.15 -1.90 -7.58
CA THR A 54 -2.97 -2.69 -7.21
C THR A 54 -2.10 -1.93 -6.21
N GLU A 55 -1.86 -0.64 -6.43
CA GLU A 55 -1.09 0.22 -5.53
C GLU A 55 -1.78 0.33 -4.16
N ILE A 56 -3.09 0.60 -4.13
CA ILE A 56 -3.92 0.62 -2.91
C ILE A 56 -3.81 -0.69 -2.13
N ALA A 57 -3.96 -1.83 -2.80
CA ALA A 57 -3.86 -3.15 -2.17
C ALA A 57 -2.46 -3.36 -1.57
N SER A 58 -1.42 -2.99 -2.30
CA SER A 58 -0.03 -3.12 -1.84
C SER A 58 0.27 -2.26 -0.59
N ILE A 59 -0.28 -1.05 -0.52
CA ILE A 59 -0.18 -0.15 0.64
C ILE A 59 -0.86 -0.79 1.85
N CYS A 60 -2.10 -1.26 1.68
CA CYS A 60 -2.87 -1.88 2.76
C CYS A 60 -2.14 -3.09 3.34
N LEU A 61 -1.63 -3.98 2.48
CA LEU A 61 -0.90 -5.18 2.92
C LEU A 61 0.40 -4.83 3.66
N ASN A 62 1.21 -3.92 3.10
CA ASN A 62 2.46 -3.52 3.76
C ASN A 62 2.22 -2.78 5.09
N TRP A 63 1.16 -1.97 5.17
CA TRP A 63 0.80 -1.27 6.41
C TRP A 63 0.37 -2.27 7.50
N LEU A 64 -0.46 -3.26 7.15
CA LEU A 64 -0.86 -4.32 8.07
C LEU A 64 0.33 -5.15 8.55
N ASP A 65 1.22 -5.57 7.65
CA ASP A 65 2.44 -6.32 8.00
C ASP A 65 3.29 -5.55 9.02
N MET A 66 3.48 -4.24 8.80
CA MET A 66 4.24 -3.38 9.70
C MET A 66 3.59 -3.29 11.08
N ARG A 67 2.26 -3.13 11.15
CA ARG A 67 1.51 -3.09 12.42
C ARG A 67 1.60 -4.42 13.17
N HIS A 68 1.54 -5.55 12.46
CA HIS A 68 1.71 -6.87 13.04
C HIS A 68 3.10 -7.05 13.64
N ALA A 69 4.15 -6.73 12.89
CA ALA A 69 5.54 -6.82 13.37
C ALA A 69 5.78 -5.98 14.63
N ARG A 70 5.28 -4.73 14.67
CA ARG A 70 5.39 -3.88 15.86
C ARG A 70 4.65 -4.44 17.08
N ASN A 71 3.48 -5.05 16.87
CA ASN A 71 2.71 -5.65 17.96
C ASN A 71 3.40 -6.90 18.53
N GLU A 72 4.04 -7.70 17.68
CA GLU A 72 4.85 -8.85 18.10
C GLU A 72 6.06 -8.39 18.92
N GLU A 73 6.83 -7.41 18.44
CA GLU A 73 7.97 -6.83 19.17
C GLU A 73 7.56 -6.25 20.54
N ASN A 74 6.42 -5.57 20.62
CA ASN A 74 5.87 -5.04 21.87
C ASN A 74 5.37 -6.14 22.83
N THR A 75 5.03 -7.32 22.32
CA THR A 75 4.58 -8.45 23.15
C THR A 75 5.78 -9.23 23.72
N GLU A 76 6.89 -9.32 22.99
CA GLU A 76 8.11 -9.99 23.44
C GLU A 76 8.94 -9.17 24.45
N THR A 77 8.68 -7.86 24.56
CA THR A 77 9.41 -6.94 25.45
C THR A 77 8.69 -6.60 26.77
N ASN A 78 7.49 -7.16 27.00
CA ASN A 78 6.70 -7.03 28.23
C ASN A 78 6.67 -8.35 29.03
#